data_AF-X0K0F7-F1
#
_entry.id   AF-X0K0F7-F1
#
_cell.length_a   1.000
_cell.length_b   1.000
_cell.length_c   1.000
_cell.angle_alpha   90.00
_cell.angle_beta   90.00
_cell.angle_gamma   90.00
#
_symmetry.space_group_name_H-M   'P 1'
#
loop_
_entity.id
_entity.type
_entity.pdbx_description
1 polymer ?
#
loop_
_entity_poly.entity_id
_entity_poly.type
_entity_poly.pdbx_seq_one_letter_code
_entity_poly.pdbx_strand_id
1 'polypeptide(L)'
;MTFPEDVVVERVDLSSKRTLVEAVKGQDAVVSTVSDEAFAAKKLSIDAAISAQVKCFIPSENDVDTREAWGNLALIGKYVVPSLTMRNLRMLIPALL
;
A
#
# COMPACT_ATOMS: atom_id res chain seq x y z
N MET A 1 -4.82 -12.49 18.82
CA MET A 1 -4.72 -11.02 18.69
C MET A 1 -5.76 -10.42 19.60
N THR A 2 -5.35 -9.49 20.46
CA THR A 2 -6.23 -8.78 21.39
C THR A 2 -6.19 -7.31 21.01
N PHE A 3 -7.36 -6.69 20.85
CA PHE A 3 -7.49 -5.27 20.53
C PHE A 3 -7.94 -4.50 21.79
N PRO A 4 -7.58 -3.22 21.92
CA PRO A 4 -8.14 -2.36 22.97
C PRO A 4 -9.67 -2.32 22.89
N GLU A 5 -10.35 -2.21 24.04
CA GLU A 5 -11.82 -2.26 24.13
C GLU A 5 -12.51 -1.07 23.46
N ASP A 6 -11.82 0.06 23.34
CA ASP A 6 -12.28 1.30 22.74
C ASP A 6 -12.06 1.37 21.21
N VAL A 7 -11.48 0.32 20.62
CA VAL A 7 -11.23 0.23 19.18
C VAL A 7 -12.29 -0.65 18.52
N VAL A 8 -13.06 -0.06 17.60
CA VAL A 8 -13.97 -0.81 16.73
C VAL A 8 -13.14 -1.53 15.67
N VAL A 9 -13.26 -2.85 15.62
CA VAL A 9 -12.55 -3.70 14.66
C VAL A 9 -13.54 -4.37 13.73
N GLU A 10 -13.44 -4.08 12.44
CA GLU A 10 -14.28 -4.68 11.40
C GLU A 10 -13.47 -5.57 10.47
N ARG A 11 -14.06 -6.68 10.03
CA ARG A 11 -13.52 -7.51 8.96
C ARG A 11 -14.10 -7.05 7.64
N VAL A 12 -13.22 -6.60 6.74
CA VAL A 12 -13.61 -5.98 5.46
C VAL A 12 -12.98 -6.73 4.30
N ASP A 13 -13.75 -6.93 3.23
CA ASP A 13 -13.27 -7.50 1.97
C ASP A 13 -12.60 -6.40 1.13
N LEU A 14 -11.27 -6.39 1.12
CA LEU A 14 -10.48 -5.39 0.40
C LEU A 14 -10.59 -5.49 -1.14
N SER A 15 -11.21 -6.56 -1.66
CA SER A 15 -11.49 -6.70 -3.10
C SER A 15 -12.83 -6.07 -3.52
N SER A 16 -13.66 -5.67 -2.55
CA SER A 16 -15.01 -5.14 -2.79
C SER A 16 -15.12 -3.67 -2.39
N LYS A 17 -15.21 -2.80 -3.41
CA LYS A 17 -15.44 -1.36 -3.21
C LYS A 17 -16.64 -1.08 -2.30
N ARG A 18 -17.73 -1.84 -2.45
CA ARG A 18 -18.94 -1.64 -1.63
C ARG A 18 -18.63 -1.83 -0.14
N THR A 19 -17.93 -2.89 0.22
CA THR A 19 -17.61 -3.16 1.63
C THR A 19 -16.63 -2.13 2.19
N LEU A 20 -15.67 -1.68 1.38
CA LEU A 20 -14.74 -0.61 1.75
C LEU A 20 -15.47 0.72 1.99
N VAL A 21 -16.47 1.07 1.17
CA VAL A 21 -17.28 2.29 1.35
C VAL A 21 -18.01 2.26 2.69
N GLU A 22 -18.68 1.15 3.01
CA GLU A 22 -19.40 1.04 4.29
C GLU A 22 -18.43 1.11 5.47
N ALA A 23 -17.26 0.47 5.39
CA ALA A 23 -16.27 0.45 6.47
C ALA A 23 -15.70 1.84 6.80
N VAL A 24 -15.57 2.73 5.81
CA VAL A 24 -14.99 4.08 6.02
C VAL A 24 -16.04 5.18 6.14
N LYS A 25 -17.33 4.83 6.08
CA LYS A 25 -18.43 5.80 6.11
C LYS A 25 -18.51 6.51 7.45
N GLY A 26 -18.66 7.84 7.41
CA GLY A 26 -18.75 8.67 8.60
C GLY A 26 -17.40 8.97 9.26
N GLN A 27 -16.29 8.48 8.71
CA GLN A 27 -14.95 8.81 9.20
C GLN A 27 -14.46 10.14 8.61
N ASP A 28 -13.81 10.95 9.44
CA ASP A 28 -13.19 12.20 8.99
C ASP A 28 -11.90 11.95 8.18
N ALA A 29 -11.13 10.94 8.60
CA ALA A 29 -9.88 10.57 7.96
C ALA A 29 -9.73 9.05 7.86
N VAL A 30 -9.04 8.59 6.84
CA VAL A 30 -8.67 7.18 6.64
C VAL A 30 -7.17 7.08 6.43
N VAL A 31 -6.53 6.18 7.18
CA VAL A 31 -5.12 5.83 7.03
C VAL A 31 -5.04 4.42 6.47
N SER A 32 -4.42 4.27 5.29
CA SER A 32 -4.22 2.97 4.68
C SER A 32 -2.88 2.38 5.09
N THR A 33 -2.89 1.13 5.56
CA THR A 33 -1.69 0.32 5.83
C THR A 33 -1.68 -0.95 4.97
N VAL A 34 -2.30 -0.89 3.79
CA VAL A 34 -2.40 -2.00 2.85
C VAL A 34 -1.01 -2.28 2.25
N SER A 35 -0.54 -3.52 2.38
CA SER A 35 0.78 -3.93 1.85
C SER A 35 0.84 -3.86 0.32
N ASP A 36 2.05 -3.79 -0.22
CA ASP A 36 2.27 -3.72 -1.68
C ASP A 36 1.80 -4.98 -2.41
N GLU A 37 1.77 -6.13 -1.75
CA GLU A 37 1.20 -7.37 -2.28
C GLU A 37 -0.30 -7.24 -2.60
N ALA A 38 -1.00 -6.33 -1.92
CA ALA A 38 -2.42 -6.03 -2.12
C ALA A 38 -2.62 -4.75 -2.95
N PHE A 39 -1.79 -4.52 -3.97
CA PHE A 39 -1.81 -3.31 -4.80
C PHE A 39 -3.20 -2.93 -5.35
N ALA A 40 -4.00 -3.92 -5.77
CA ALA A 40 -5.36 -3.68 -6.27
C ALA A 40 -6.28 -3.03 -5.22
N ALA A 41 -6.10 -3.36 -3.94
CA ALA A 41 -6.87 -2.80 -2.85
C ALA A 41 -6.49 -1.34 -2.54
N LYS A 42 -5.26 -0.89 -2.88
CA LYS A 42 -4.82 0.50 -2.67
C LYS A 42 -5.74 1.46 -3.44
N LYS A 43 -5.97 1.20 -4.73
CA LYS A 43 -6.88 2.03 -5.56
C LYS A 43 -8.33 1.94 -5.07
N LEU A 44 -8.82 0.74 -4.77
CA LEU A 44 -10.20 0.56 -4.29
C LEU A 44 -10.47 1.30 -2.98
N SER A 45 -9.48 1.36 -2.08
CA SER A 45 -9.58 2.10 -0.82
C SER A 45 -9.71 3.61 -1.05
N ILE A 46 -8.96 4.16 -2.01
CA ILE A 46 -9.08 5.58 -2.41
C ILE A 46 -10.47 5.85 -2.99
N ASP A 47 -10.92 5.02 -3.94
CA ASP A 47 -12.23 5.16 -4.58
C ASP A 47 -13.36 5.06 -3.54
N ALA A 48 -13.20 4.22 -2.52
CA ALA A 48 -14.15 4.06 -1.44
C ALA A 48 -14.18 5.29 -0.51
N ALA A 49 -13.02 5.80 -0.10
CA ALA A 49 -12.91 6.99 0.73
C ALA A 49 -13.54 8.23 0.04
N ILE A 50 -13.31 8.40 -1.27
CA ILE A 50 -13.96 9.43 -2.08
C ILE A 50 -15.48 9.23 -2.07
N SER A 51 -15.96 8.01 -2.30
CA SER A 51 -17.40 7.72 -2.37
C SER A 51 -18.11 7.91 -1.02
N ALA A 52 -17.39 7.69 0.08
CA ALA A 52 -17.85 7.90 1.45
C ALA A 52 -17.68 9.36 1.94
N GLN A 53 -17.15 10.25 1.10
CA GLN A 53 -16.91 11.66 1.41
C GLN A 53 -15.96 11.88 2.61
N VAL A 54 -14.96 11.00 2.77
CA VAL A 54 -13.88 11.16 3.75
C VAL A 54 -13.09 12.44 3.45
N LYS A 55 -12.76 13.23 4.48
CA LYS A 55 -12.11 14.56 4.31
C LYS A 55 -10.61 14.43 4.04
N CYS A 56 -9.96 13.41 4.59
CA CYS A 56 -8.53 13.17 4.44
C CYS A 56 -8.23 11.68 4.23
N PHE A 57 -7.49 11.34 3.18
CA PHE A 57 -7.00 9.97 2.95
C PHE A 57 -5.48 9.96 2.95
N ILE A 58 -4.88 9.20 3.87
CA ILE A 58 -3.44 9.00 3.98
C ILE A 58 -3.12 7.63 3.35
N PRO A 59 -2.38 7.58 2.22
CA PRO A 59 -2.05 6.34 1.54
C PRO A 59 -1.01 5.52 2.33
N SER A 60 -0.89 4.24 1.97
CA SER A 60 0.18 3.37 2.49
C SER A 60 1.50 3.69 1.79
N GLU A 61 2.19 4.71 2.28
CA GLU A 61 3.51 5.19 1.85
C GLU A 61 4.33 5.51 3.13
N ASN A 62 5.01 4.51 3.70
CA ASN A 62 5.81 4.66 4.92
C ASN A 62 7.33 4.77 4.64
N ASP A 63 7.72 4.86 3.38
CA ASP A 63 9.12 4.76 2.94
C ASP A 63 9.66 6.11 2.44
N VAL A 64 10.27 6.11 1.25
CA VAL A 64 10.86 7.28 0.61
C VAL A 64 9.82 8.10 -0.13
N ASP A 65 10.09 9.41 -0.30
CA ASP A 65 9.32 10.22 -1.24
C ASP A 65 9.50 9.64 -2.65
N THR A 66 8.44 9.01 -3.16
CA THR A 66 8.44 8.34 -4.47
C THR A 66 8.60 9.33 -5.63
N ARG A 67 8.30 10.62 -5.42
CA ARG A 67 8.50 11.68 -6.43
C ARG A 67 9.95 12.09 -6.54
N GLU A 68 10.67 12.14 -5.41
CA GLU A 68 12.12 12.39 -5.36
C GLU A 68 12.94 11.16 -5.79
N ALA A 69 12.43 9.96 -5.51
CA ALA A 69 13.08 8.72 -5.91
C ALA A 69 12.95 8.44 -7.42
N TRP A 70 11.93 8.99 -8.08
CA TRP A 70 11.69 8.80 -9.52
C TRP A 70 12.79 9.48 -10.35
N GLY A 71 13.67 8.67 -10.94
CA GLY A 71 14.80 9.13 -11.76
C GLY A 71 16.14 9.20 -11.00
N ASN A 72 16.15 8.95 -9.69
CA ASN A 72 17.38 8.89 -8.90
C ASN A 72 17.73 7.44 -8.53
N LEU A 73 18.43 6.75 -9.45
CA LEU A 73 18.85 5.35 -9.31
C LEU A 73 19.60 5.05 -7.99
N ALA A 74 20.22 6.04 -7.36
CA ALA A 74 20.90 5.89 -6.06
C ALA A 74 19.94 5.85 -4.87
N LEU A 75 18.76 6.49 -4.97
CA LEU A 75 17.71 6.48 -3.95
C LEU A 75 16.78 5.26 -4.07
N ILE A 76 16.54 4.76 -5.29
CA ILE A 76 15.83 3.49 -5.54
C ILE A 76 16.76 2.28 -5.39
N GLY A 77 18.06 2.38 -5.71
CA GLY A 77 19.11 1.61 -5.02
C GLY A 77 19.00 1.85 -3.51
N LYS A 78 19.87 1.47 -2.58
CA LYS A 78 19.59 1.60 -1.12
C LYS A 78 18.32 0.87 -0.56
N TYR A 79 17.10 1.07 -1.08
CA TYR A 79 15.85 0.45 -0.63
C TYR A 79 15.35 -0.72 -1.51
N VAL A 80 15.64 -0.73 -2.83
CA VAL A 80 15.30 -1.85 -3.73
C VAL A 80 16.38 -2.95 -3.71
N VAL A 81 17.64 -2.61 -3.40
CA VAL A 81 18.76 -3.59 -3.43
C VAL A 81 18.62 -4.74 -2.43
N PRO A 82 18.15 -4.55 -1.18
CA PRO A 82 17.97 -5.68 -0.27
C PRO A 82 16.92 -6.70 -0.77
N SER A 83 15.92 -6.26 -1.54
CA SER A 83 14.83 -7.14 -2.02
C SER A 83 15.08 -7.73 -3.41
N LEU A 84 15.89 -7.09 -4.26
CA LEU A 84 16.25 -7.61 -5.59
C LEU A 84 17.45 -8.57 -5.61
N THR A 85 18.30 -8.55 -4.56
CA THR A 85 19.51 -9.38 -4.52
C THR A 85 19.20 -10.89 -4.50
N MET A 86 18.00 -11.31 -4.07
CA MET A 86 17.63 -12.74 -4.04
C MET A 86 16.83 -13.26 -5.24
N ARG A 87 16.17 -12.42 -6.05
CA ARG A 87 15.29 -12.91 -7.14
C ARG A 87 15.93 -12.91 -8.52
N ASN A 88 16.97 -12.10 -8.78
CA ASN A 88 17.51 -11.92 -10.14
C ASN A 88 18.92 -12.48 -10.38
N LEU A 89 19.59 -13.06 -9.39
CA LEU A 89 20.93 -13.64 -9.59
C LEU A 89 20.93 -14.90 -10.48
N ARG A 90 19.76 -15.47 -10.79
CA ARG A 90 19.64 -16.69 -11.61
C ARG A 90 19.39 -16.45 -13.11
N MET A 91 19.08 -15.22 -13.54
CA MET A 91 18.69 -14.95 -14.94
C MET A 91 19.79 -14.35 -15.82
N LEU A 92 20.94 -13.94 -15.26
CA LEU A 92 21.97 -13.20 -16.00
C LEU A 92 23.24 -13.99 -16.34
N ILE A 93 23.30 -15.30 -16.05
CA ILE A 93 24.53 -16.08 -16.28
C ILE A 93 24.68 -16.69 -17.70
N PRO A 94 23.65 -16.98 -18.53
CA PRO A 94 23.91 -17.62 -19.83
C PRO A 94 24.15 -16.65 -20.99
N ALA A 95 24.12 -15.32 -20.80
CA ALA A 95 24.30 -14.37 -21.91
C ALA A 95 25.77 -13.94 -22.14
N LEU A 96 26.74 -14.62 -21.51
CA LEU A 96 28.16 -14.26 -21.58
C LEU A 96 29.09 -15.47 -21.80
N LEU A 97 28.60 -16.53 -22.45
CA LEU A 97 29.43 -17.56 -23.07
C LEU A 97 28.95 -17.87 -24.49
#